data_AF-A0A356FGH4-F1
#
_entry.id   AF-A0A356FGH4-F1
#
_cell.length_a   1.000
_cell.length_b   1.000
_cell.length_c   1.000
_cell.angle_alpha   90.00
_cell.angle_beta   90.00
_cell.angle_gamma   90.00
#
_symmetry.space_group_name_H-M   'P 1'
#
loop_
_entity.id
_entity.type
_entity.pdbx_description
1 polymer ?
#
loop_
_entity_poly.entity_id
_entity_poly.type
_entity_poly.pdbx_seq_one_letter_code
_entity_poly.pdbx_strand_id
1 'polypeptide(L)'
;MKVLIATGEFGEDLEVYYAVHRLREAGIEPVVAAPVKKRLQLVVHDFEPGLDSYTEKFGHTIEADISYDDVDPNDYAAILIPGGRAPEELRRYPKVL
;
A
#
# COMPACT_ATOMS: atom_id res chain seq x y z
N MET A 1 9.58 -13.93 9.36
CA MET A 1 9.86 -13.52 7.95
C MET A 1 9.00 -12.31 7.67
N LYS A 2 9.57 -11.24 7.13
CA LYS A 2 8.87 -9.97 6.87
C LYS A 2 8.69 -9.72 5.39
N VAL A 3 7.58 -9.09 5.02
CA VAL A 3 7.32 -8.59 3.67
C VAL A 3 6.93 -7.12 3.77
N LEU A 4 7.60 -6.28 2.99
CA LEU A 4 7.30 -4.86 2.92
C LEU A 4 6.09 -4.65 2.00
N ILE A 5 5.06 -3.95 2.47
CA ILE A 5 3.95 -3.48 1.64
C ILE A 5 4.22 -2.01 1.35
N ALA A 6 4.63 -1.68 0.13
CA ALA A 6 4.93 -0.31 -0.28
C ALA A 6 3.66 0.35 -0.85
N THR A 7 3.10 1.31 -0.10
CA THR A 7 1.90 2.07 -0.47
C THR A 7 2.07 3.56 -0.14
N GLY A 8 1.00 4.35 -0.18
CA GLY A 8 1.02 5.79 0.03
C GLY A 8 -0.37 6.32 0.31
N GLU A 9 -0.52 7.63 0.25
CA GLU A 9 -1.85 8.22 0.33
C GLU A 9 -2.67 7.74 -0.88
N PHE A 10 -3.93 7.37 -0.63
CA PHE A 10 -4.85 6.87 -1.66
C PHE A 10 -4.36 5.60 -2.39
N GLY A 11 -3.68 4.69 -1.68
CA GLY A 11 -3.54 3.29 -2.13
C GLY A 11 -4.91 2.59 -2.22
N GLU A 12 -5.00 1.53 -3.02
CA GLU A 12 -6.27 0.79 -3.18
C GLU A 12 -6.60 -0.03 -1.93
N ASP A 13 -7.80 0.18 -1.38
CA ASP A 13 -8.27 -0.35 -0.10
C ASP A 13 -8.22 -1.87 -0.04
N LEU A 14 -8.83 -2.53 -1.02
CA LEU A 14 -8.89 -3.99 -1.07
C LEU A 14 -7.50 -4.58 -1.30
N GLU A 15 -6.71 -4.01 -2.21
CA GLU A 15 -5.37 -4.53 -2.52
C GLU A 15 -4.44 -4.45 -1.30
N VAL A 16 -4.44 -3.32 -0.56
CA VAL A 16 -3.63 -3.14 0.65
C VAL A 16 -4.10 -4.07 1.76
N TYR A 17 -5.40 -4.08 2.09
CA TYR A 17 -5.91 -4.91 3.19
C TYR A 17 -5.80 -6.41 2.88
N TYR A 18 -6.07 -6.82 1.64
CA TYR A 18 -5.89 -8.22 1.24
C TYR A 18 -4.43 -8.65 1.43
N ALA A 19 -3.45 -7.84 1.00
CA ALA A 19 -2.04 -8.14 1.21
C ALA A 19 -1.70 -8.31 2.70
N VAL A 20 -2.13 -7.36 3.55
CA VAL A 20 -1.90 -7.41 5.00
C VAL A 20 -2.48 -8.69 5.62
N HIS A 21 -3.75 -8.98 5.36
CA HIS A 21 -4.43 -10.12 5.96
C HIS A 21 -3.88 -11.45 5.44
N ARG A 22 -3.66 -11.56 4.13
CA ARG A 22 -3.18 -12.80 3.51
C ARG A 22 -1.78 -13.18 3.97
N LEU A 23 -0.89 -12.20 4.17
CA LEU A 23 0.44 -12.42 4.72
C LEU A 23 0.37 -12.88 6.17
N ARG A 24 -0.45 -12.23 7.01
CA ARG A 24 -0.66 -12.63 8.41
C ARG A 24 -1.20 -14.05 8.52
N GLU A 25 -2.17 -14.43 7.70
CA GLU A 25 -2.72 -15.79 7.64
C GLU A 25 -1.66 -16.84 7.26
N ALA A 26 -0.66 -16.47 6.47
CA ALA A 26 0.47 -17.32 6.12
C ALA A 26 1.58 -17.36 7.20
N GLY A 27 1.41 -16.65 8.33
CA GLY A 27 2.45 -16.52 9.35
C GLY A 27 3.61 -15.60 8.95
N ILE A 28 3.40 -14.73 7.95
CA ILE A 28 4.36 -13.75 7.46
C ILE A 28 3.99 -12.39 8.06
N GLU A 29 4.99 -11.63 8.51
CA GLU A 29 4.78 -10.30 9.08
C GLU A 29 4.74 -9.25 7.96
N PRO A 30 3.56 -8.65 7.65
CA PRO A 30 3.51 -7.50 6.76
C PRO A 30 3.98 -6.25 7.51
N VAL A 31 4.75 -5.42 6.82
CA VAL A 31 5.16 -4.09 7.30
C VAL A 31 4.72 -3.06 6.26
N VAL A 32 3.78 -2.20 6.61
CA VAL A 32 3.25 -1.16 5.73
C VAL A 32 4.21 0.03 5.71
N ALA A 33 4.79 0.32 4.55
CA ALA A 33 5.67 1.45 4.32
C ALA A 33 5.00 2.52 3.47
N ALA A 34 5.29 3.77 3.81
CA ALA A 34 4.80 4.95 3.11
C ALA A 34 5.84 6.08 3.17
N PRO A 35 5.66 7.19 2.43
CA PRO A 35 6.61 8.30 2.49
C PRO A 35 6.77 8.91 3.89
N VAL A 36 5.69 8.91 4.68
CA VAL A 36 5.70 9.35 6.08
C VAL A 36 4.99 8.29 6.91
N LYS A 37 5.54 7.98 8.08
CA LYS A 37 4.90 7.12 9.07
C LYS A 37 3.70 7.85 9.70
N LYS A 38 2.52 7.66 9.12
CA LYS A 38 1.24 8.24 9.57
C LYS A 38 0.07 7.33 9.17
N ARG A 39 -1.13 7.67 9.65
CA ARG A 39 -2.37 7.14 9.10
C ARG A 39 -2.59 7.62 7.67
N LEU A 40 -2.82 6.69 6.76
CA LEU A 40 -3.10 6.90 5.35
C LEU A 40 -4.60 6.75 5.10
N GLN A 41 -5.16 7.58 4.22
CA GLN A 41 -6.49 7.37 3.64
C GLN A 41 -6.35 6.50 2.39
N LEU A 42 -7.05 5.36 2.33
CA LEU A 42 -7.12 4.53 1.13
C LEU A 42 -8.33 4.91 0.26
N VAL A 43 -8.37 4.38 -0.96
CA VAL A 43 -9.47 4.58 -1.91
C VAL A 43 -10.00 3.25 -2.41
N VAL A 44 -11.29 3.22 -2.74
CA VAL A 44 -11.91 2.11 -3.45
C VAL A 44 -12.02 2.49 -4.92
N HIS A 45 -11.44 1.67 -5.80
CA HIS A 45 -11.64 1.75 -7.24
C HIS A 45 -12.64 0.69 -7.68
N ASP A 46 -13.77 1.12 -8.24
CA ASP A 46 -14.82 0.19 -8.71
C ASP A 46 -15.46 0.67 -10.02
N PHE A 47 -16.05 -0.26 -10.76
CA PHE A 47 -16.65 0.00 -12.07
C PHE A 47 -18.17 0.12 -11.96
N GLU A 48 -18.70 1.26 -12.40
CA GLU A 48 -20.14 1.55 -12.40
C GLU A 48 -20.69 1.55 -13.84
N PRO A 49 -21.95 1.12 -14.07
CA PRO A 49 -22.54 1.12 -15.40
C PRO A 49 -22.52 2.48 -16.08
N GLY A 50 -22.05 2.53 -17.32
CA GLY A 50 -22.06 3.73 -18.16
C GLY A 50 -20.83 4.64 -18.01
N LEU A 51 -19.80 4.21 -17.27
CA LEU A 51 -18.51 4.89 -17.20
C LEU A 51 -17.44 4.12 -17.98
N ASP A 52 -16.57 4.85 -18.68
CA ASP A 52 -15.43 4.29 -19.41
C ASP A 52 -14.23 3.95 -18.49
N SER A 53 -14.31 4.33 -17.21
CA SER A 53 -13.27 4.14 -16.21
C SER A 53 -13.89 3.90 -14.83
N TYR A 54 -13.05 3.50 -13.88
CA TYR A 54 -13.43 3.31 -12.49
C TYR A 54 -13.91 4.63 -11.83
N THR A 55 -14.78 4.49 -10.84
CA THR A 55 -15.05 5.51 -9.83
C THR A 55 -14.08 5.40 -8.68
N GLU A 56 -13.83 6.52 -8.00
CA GLU A 56 -12.99 6.58 -6.80
C GLU A 56 -13.84 7.07 -5.62
N LYS A 57 -13.82 6.32 -4.51
CA LYS A 57 -14.49 6.66 -3.26
C LYS A 57 -13.50 6.52 -2.10
N PHE A 58 -13.73 7.21 -0.98
CA PHE A 58 -12.91 6.99 0.21
C PHE A 58 -13.11 5.57 0.73
N GLY A 59 -12.00 4.86 0.88
CA GLY A 59 -11.94 3.56 1.54
C GLY A 59 -11.67 3.69 3.05
N HIS A 60 -11.14 2.63 3.63
CA HIS A 60 -10.70 2.65 5.01
C HIS A 60 -9.38 3.41 5.17
N THR A 61 -8.89 3.49 6.41
CA THR A 61 -7.60 4.10 6.73
C THR A 61 -6.68 3.06 7.34
N ILE A 62 -5.39 3.12 7.01
CA ILE A 62 -4.38 2.20 7.55
C ILE A 62 -3.21 2.98 8.15
N GLU A 63 -2.67 2.52 9.27
CA GLU A 63 -1.44 3.07 9.84
C GLU A 63 -0.23 2.56 9.05
N ALA A 64 0.64 3.48 8.59
CA ALA A 64 1.95 3.08 8.11
C ALA A 64 2.84 2.70 9.31
N ASP A 65 3.50 1.55 9.22
CA ASP A 65 4.39 1.03 10.25
C ASP A 65 5.76 1.74 10.21
N ILE A 66 6.20 2.14 9.02
CA ILE A 66 7.55 2.67 8.76
C ILE A 66 7.53 3.69 7.61
N SER A 67 8.46 4.66 7.65
CA SER A 67 8.70 5.55 6.51
C SER A 67 9.63 4.87 5.50
N TYR A 68 9.55 5.22 4.20
CA TYR A 68 10.54 4.74 3.22
C TYR A 68 11.98 5.13 3.57
N ASP A 69 12.16 6.22 4.32
CA ASP A 69 13.47 6.66 4.78
C ASP A 69 14.09 5.73 5.82
N ASP A 70 13.29 4.97 6.55
CA ASP A 70 13.74 4.08 7.62
C ASP A 70 13.81 2.59 7.20
N VAL A 71 13.46 2.27 5.95
CA VAL A 71 13.49 0.90 5.44
C VAL A 71 14.92 0.45 5.14
N ASP A 72 15.35 -0.67 5.73
CA ASP A 72 16.47 -1.48 5.27
C ASP A 72 15.95 -2.65 4.41
N PRO A 73 16.23 -2.69 3.09
CA PRO A 73 15.77 -3.78 2.23
C PRO A 73 16.20 -5.18 2.69
N ASN A 74 17.31 -5.31 3.43
CA ASN A 74 17.82 -6.60 3.88
C ASN A 74 16.95 -7.24 4.99
N ASP A 75 16.07 -6.48 5.63
CA ASP A 75 15.15 -6.99 6.66
C ASP A 75 13.94 -7.74 6.07
N TYR A 76 13.74 -7.66 4.74
CA TYR A 76 12.53 -8.13 4.07
C TYR A 76 12.85 -9.24 3.06
N ALA A 77 12.02 -10.29 3.07
CA ALA A 77 12.14 -11.38 2.11
C ALA A 77 11.54 -11.03 0.73
N ALA A 78 10.61 -10.06 0.69
CA ALA A 78 9.97 -9.58 -0.52
C ALA A 78 9.35 -8.19 -0.30
N ILE A 79 8.99 -7.54 -1.41
CA ILE A 79 8.18 -6.33 -1.47
C ILE A 79 6.89 -6.62 -2.25
N LEU A 80 5.77 -6.08 -1.77
CA LEU A 80 4.48 -6.09 -2.44
C LEU A 80 4.06 -4.62 -2.66
N ILE A 81 3.64 -4.29 -3.88
CA ILE A 81 3.27 -2.92 -4.29
C ILE A 81 1.81 -2.94 -4.73
N PRO A 82 0.85 -2.63 -3.83
CA PRO A 82 -0.55 -2.48 -4.18
C PRO A 82 -0.79 -1.33 -5.17
N GLY A 83 -1.91 -1.41 -5.88
CA GLY A 83 -2.38 -0.43 -6.83
C GLY A 83 -3.03 0.80 -6.19
N GLY A 84 -4.02 1.35 -6.90
CA GLY A 84 -4.66 2.61 -6.56
C GLY A 84 -3.84 3.80 -7.06
N ARG A 85 -3.86 4.92 -6.32
CA ARG A 85 -3.12 6.13 -6.68
C ARG A 85 -1.72 6.20 -6.06
N ALA A 86 -1.47 5.41 -5.02
CA ALA A 86 -0.16 5.35 -4.37
C ALA A 86 1.01 5.12 -5.35
N PRO A 87 0.96 4.19 -6.33
CA PRO A 87 2.08 3.98 -7.26
C PRO A 87 2.49 5.21 -8.08
N GLU A 88 1.57 6.15 -8.36
CA GLU A 88 1.93 7.43 -8.99
C GLU A 88 2.82 8.25 -8.05
N GLU A 89 2.47 8.30 -6.77
CA GLU A 89 3.22 8.97 -5.72
C GLU A 89 4.61 8.36 -5.57
N LEU A 90 4.68 7.03 -5.45
CA LEU A 90 5.91 6.25 -5.21
C LEU A 90 6.97 6.53 -6.27
N ARG A 91 6.58 6.67 -7.54
CA ARG A 91 7.51 6.98 -8.65
C ARG A 91 8.23 8.33 -8.49
N ARG A 92 7.73 9.21 -7.61
CA ARG A 92 8.37 10.49 -7.30
C ARG A 92 9.40 10.39 -6.17
N TYR A 93 9.52 9.24 -5.51
CA TYR A 93 10.46 9.00 -4.42
C TYR A 93 11.67 8.19 -4.93
N PRO A 94 12.84 8.80 -5.17
CA PRO A 94 14.00 8.10 -5.72
C PRO A 94 14.48 6.92 -4.87
N LYS A 95 14.21 6.92 -3.56
CA LYS A 95 14.56 5.83 -2.64
C LYS A 95 13.71 4.57 -2.84
N VAL A 96 12.56 4.70 -3.52
CA VAL A 96 11.62 3.61 -3.81
C VAL A 96 11.89 2.95 -5.17
N LEU A 97 12.63 3.63 -6.06
CA LEU A 97 12.99 3.16 -7.41
C LEU A 97 14.30 2.37 -7.42
#